data_AF-A0A520MVK7-F1
#
_entry.id   AF-A0A520MVK7-F1
#
_cell.length_a   1.000
_cell.length_b   1.000
_cell.length_c   1.000
_cell.angle_alpha   90.00
_cell.angle_beta   90.00
_cell.angle_gamma   90.00
#
_symmetry.space_group_name_H-M   'P 1'
#
loop_
_entity.id
_entity.type
_entity.pdbx_description
1 polymer ?
#
loop_
_entity_poly.entity_id
_entity_poly.type
_entity_poly.pdbx_seq_one_letter_code
_entity_poly.pdbx_strand_id
1 'polypeptide(L)'
;MFLILLPFMVVRIFIKSFRDKDYIKGFLNRFGFYKVKPKDNLIWFHAVSLGEVISSKAIIKKILNDNNVVLTVSTPTGLREAKKIYQDALEVVYAPWDFDLFVRNFIRKFKPIALILFETEIWPNTIHLAYKKNIPSILSNARLSKSSYKKYYSLRLFTKDIFKKITLILAQSKEHVIRFKKMGVLEKNIIQVGSVKFDSNLTSDKETIKNDNIIMASSTHRGEDEIIIDAFSKLKKDLPELKLIIVPRHPERADSILQILNRKKINSKISPDVSDLKNVDVIVVNTTGLLNSLYKIANITFIGGSLMSKYGGHNIIEAASNKCAFIVGPYMKNFEDVLNLFKDKNACIQLLNSDDLVNSYRELLNNNELRINMIDNAIRVVAENKGSSEKQFNNIKRLINYETSNSNNKTI
;
A
#
# COMPACT_ATOMS: atom_id res chain seq x y z
N MET A 1 10.06 5.61 -30.79
CA MET A 1 8.64 5.24 -31.04
C MET A 1 7.64 5.89 -30.08
N PHE A 2 7.97 6.15 -28.80
CA PHE A 2 6.99 6.74 -27.84
C PHE A 2 6.81 8.28 -27.89
N LEU A 3 7.66 9.03 -28.60
CA LEU A 3 7.60 10.52 -28.61
C LEU A 3 6.29 11.06 -29.18
N ILE A 4 5.60 10.28 -30.02
CA ILE A 4 4.30 10.63 -30.60
C ILE A 4 3.21 10.77 -29.52
N LEU A 5 3.34 10.07 -28.39
CA LEU A 5 2.39 10.19 -27.27
C LEU A 5 2.65 11.40 -26.37
N LEU A 6 3.79 12.09 -26.53
CA LEU A 6 4.20 13.19 -25.67
C LEU A 6 3.16 14.33 -25.64
N PRO A 7 2.62 14.82 -26.77
CA PRO A 7 1.60 15.87 -26.74
C PRO A 7 0.34 15.44 -25.98
N PHE A 8 -0.09 14.19 -26.13
CA PHE A 8 -1.25 13.65 -25.42
C PHE A 8 -0.99 13.54 -23.91
N MET A 9 0.21 13.13 -23.50
CA MET A 9 0.61 13.09 -22.09
C MET A 9 0.63 14.50 -21.47
N VAL A 10 1.13 15.49 -22.21
CA VAL A 10 1.12 16.91 -21.81
C VAL A 10 -0.30 17.42 -21.63
N VAL A 11 -1.16 17.26 -22.64
CA VAL A 11 -2.58 17.66 -22.60
C VAL A 11 -3.29 16.99 -21.42
N ARG A 12 -3.06 15.69 -21.19
CA ARG A 12 -3.63 14.96 -20.05
C ARG A 12 -3.22 15.55 -18.69
N ILE A 13 -1.98 16.00 -18.53
CA ILE A 13 -1.52 16.67 -17.30
C ILE A 13 -2.20 18.03 -17.14
N PHE A 14 -2.29 18.82 -18.22
CA PHE A 14 -3.00 20.10 -18.19
C PHE A 14 -4.48 19.93 -17.84
N ILE A 15 -5.18 18.96 -18.44
CA ILE A 15 -6.59 18.68 -18.11
C ILE A 15 -6.73 18.31 -16.63
N LYS A 16 -5.83 17.47 -16.10
CA LYS A 16 -5.84 17.11 -14.67
C LYS A 16 -5.51 18.30 -13.76
N SER A 17 -4.74 19.27 -14.25
CA SER A 17 -4.36 20.47 -13.48
C SER A 17 -5.55 21.37 -13.12
N PHE A 18 -6.64 21.32 -13.89
CA PHE A 18 -7.88 22.02 -13.54
C PHE A 18 -8.51 21.50 -12.24
N ARG A 19 -8.30 20.21 -11.91
CA ARG A 19 -8.79 19.61 -10.65
C ARG A 19 -7.77 19.69 -9.51
N ASP A 20 -6.48 19.58 -9.82
CA ASP A 20 -5.39 19.68 -8.84
C ASP A 20 -4.18 20.40 -9.45
N LYS A 21 -3.96 21.65 -9.03
CA LYS A 21 -2.88 22.52 -9.56
C LYS A 21 -1.48 21.93 -9.33
N ASP A 22 -1.31 21.00 -8.40
CA ASP A 22 -0.02 20.38 -8.15
C ASP A 22 0.45 19.47 -9.31
N TYR A 23 -0.42 19.13 -10.28
CA TYR A 23 -0.02 18.42 -11.50
C TYR A 23 0.98 19.21 -12.37
N ILE A 24 0.91 20.54 -12.36
CA ILE A 24 1.82 21.43 -13.12
C ILE A 24 2.98 21.95 -12.28
N LYS A 25 2.96 21.78 -10.95
CA LYS A 25 4.12 22.10 -10.12
C LYS A 25 5.32 21.27 -10.56
N GLY A 26 6.45 21.91 -10.82
CA GLY A 26 7.63 21.20 -11.31
C GLY A 26 7.39 20.42 -12.61
N PHE A 27 6.50 20.88 -13.49
CA PHE A 27 6.18 20.20 -14.75
C PHE A 27 7.43 19.86 -15.59
N LEU A 28 8.41 20.75 -15.60
CA LEU A 28 9.69 20.56 -16.29
C LEU A 28 10.50 19.35 -15.79
N ASN A 29 10.27 18.90 -14.55
CA ASN A 29 10.85 17.67 -14.01
C ASN A 29 10.50 16.47 -14.91
N ARG A 30 9.29 16.44 -15.49
CA ARG A 30 8.83 15.34 -16.37
C ARG A 30 9.65 15.22 -17.66
N PHE A 31 10.33 16.30 -18.06
CA PHE A 31 11.24 16.36 -19.20
C PHE A 31 12.71 16.19 -18.78
N GLY A 32 12.97 15.90 -17.50
CA GLY A 32 14.31 15.72 -16.96
C GLY A 32 15.02 17.00 -16.52
N PHE A 33 14.32 18.14 -16.45
CA PHE A 33 14.92 19.42 -16.04
C PHE A 33 14.64 19.73 -14.57
N TYR A 34 15.69 19.86 -13.76
CA TYR A 34 15.59 20.06 -12.31
C TYR A 34 16.46 21.24 -11.83
N LYS A 35 15.90 22.05 -10.93
CA LYS A 35 16.57 23.20 -10.30
C LYS A 35 17.18 22.85 -8.92
N VAL A 36 17.82 21.69 -8.81
CA VAL A 36 18.38 21.17 -7.55
C VAL A 36 19.92 21.09 -7.66
N LYS A 37 20.65 21.25 -6.56
CA LYS A 37 22.10 20.99 -6.55
C LYS A 37 22.35 19.48 -6.35
N PRO A 38 23.21 18.83 -7.16
CA PRO A 38 23.57 17.44 -6.91
C PRO A 38 24.21 17.30 -5.54
N LYS A 39 23.95 16.17 -4.88
CA LYS A 39 24.64 15.76 -3.65
C LYS A 39 25.44 14.50 -3.95
N ASP A 40 26.53 14.29 -3.20
CA ASP A 40 27.32 13.07 -3.32
C ASP A 40 26.59 11.87 -2.70
N ASN A 41 26.97 10.65 -3.12
CA ASN A 41 26.41 9.39 -2.65
C ASN A 41 24.87 9.33 -2.70
N LEU A 42 24.29 9.93 -3.76
CA LEU A 42 22.86 10.07 -3.92
C LEU A 42 22.21 8.79 -4.44
N ILE A 43 21.17 8.33 -3.76
CA ILE A 43 20.31 7.24 -4.21
C ILE A 43 19.05 7.81 -4.84
N TRP A 44 18.73 7.33 -6.05
CA TRP A 44 17.46 7.62 -6.69
C TRP A 44 16.42 6.60 -6.19
N PHE A 45 15.52 7.05 -5.33
CA PHE A 45 14.38 6.24 -4.87
C PHE A 45 13.11 6.66 -5.61
N HIS A 46 12.40 5.70 -6.21
CA HIS A 46 11.15 5.95 -6.92
C HIS A 46 9.96 5.28 -6.23
N ALA A 47 9.01 6.11 -5.78
CA ALA A 47 7.72 5.70 -5.24
C ALA A 47 6.60 6.48 -5.95
N VAL A 48 5.85 5.82 -6.83
CA VAL A 48 4.91 6.45 -7.77
C VAL A 48 3.70 7.07 -7.08
N SER A 49 3.18 6.39 -6.06
CA SER A 49 1.90 6.71 -5.43
C SER A 49 2.01 7.09 -3.95
N LEU A 50 0.94 7.65 -3.40
CA LEU A 50 0.81 7.95 -1.97
C LEU A 50 1.09 6.73 -1.08
N GLY A 51 0.53 5.57 -1.45
CA GLY A 51 0.68 4.34 -0.68
C GLY A 51 2.12 3.84 -0.64
N GLU A 52 2.85 3.98 -1.75
CA GLU A 52 4.26 3.61 -1.84
C GLU A 52 5.16 4.56 -1.05
N VAL A 53 4.86 5.87 -1.07
CA VAL A 53 5.58 6.86 -0.24
C VAL A 53 5.44 6.53 1.24
N ILE A 54 4.23 6.19 1.71
CA ILE A 54 3.99 5.80 3.09
C ILE A 54 4.70 4.49 3.42
N SER A 55 4.57 3.48 2.55
CA SER A 55 5.10 2.12 2.79
C SER A 55 6.63 2.06 2.74
N SER A 56 7.28 2.92 1.96
CA SER A 56 8.75 2.99 1.85
C SER A 56 9.44 3.81 2.95
N LYS A 57 8.66 4.49 3.82
CA LYS A 57 9.17 5.43 4.83
C LYS A 57 10.26 4.85 5.73
N ALA A 58 10.06 3.64 6.23
CA ALA A 58 11.02 3.00 7.13
C ALA A 58 12.36 2.72 6.44
N ILE A 59 12.33 2.31 5.17
CA ILE A 59 13.53 2.03 4.37
C ILE A 59 14.25 3.34 4.03
N ILE A 60 13.54 4.35 3.53
CA ILE A 60 14.13 5.64 3.14
C ILE A 60 14.80 6.31 4.34
N LYS A 61 14.16 6.32 5.52
CA LYS A 61 14.75 6.90 6.73
C LYS A 61 16.06 6.23 7.14
N LYS A 62 16.19 4.91 6.96
CA LYS A 62 17.45 4.20 7.25
C LYS A 62 18.52 4.52 6.22
N ILE A 63 18.16 4.59 4.94
CA ILE A 63 19.07 5.00 3.87
C ILE A 63 19.62 6.41 4.11
N LEU A 64 18.80 7.34 4.59
CA LEU A 64 19.21 8.71 4.89
C LEU A 64 20.30 8.83 5.96
N ASN A 65 20.53 7.80 6.77
CA ASN A 65 21.60 7.81 7.76
C ASN A 65 22.98 7.68 7.11
N ASP A 66 23.07 7.00 5.96
CA ASP A 66 24.33 6.68 5.28
C ASP A 66 24.48 7.39 3.92
N ASN A 67 23.37 7.82 3.30
CA ASN A 67 23.32 8.28 1.93
C ASN A 67 22.33 9.43 1.72
N ASN A 68 22.58 10.27 0.72
CA ASN A 68 21.58 11.23 0.26
C ASN A 68 20.50 10.52 -0.57
N VAL A 69 19.26 11.01 -0.53
CA VAL A 69 18.17 10.47 -1.35
C VAL A 69 17.52 11.57 -2.19
N VAL A 70 17.23 11.25 -3.45
CA VAL A 70 16.22 11.96 -4.24
C VAL A 70 15.02 11.03 -4.41
N LEU A 71 13.86 11.48 -3.94
CA LEU A 71 12.61 10.74 -4.04
C LEU A 71 11.82 11.25 -5.24
N THR A 72 11.59 10.38 -6.23
CA THR A 72 10.73 10.69 -7.36
C THR A 72 9.33 10.11 -7.17
N VAL A 73 8.32 10.95 -7.37
CA VAL A 73 6.90 10.59 -7.35
C VAL A 73 6.24 10.85 -8.71
N SER A 74 5.05 10.29 -8.94
CA SER A 74 4.30 10.55 -10.18
C SER A 74 2.99 11.29 -9.95
N THR A 75 2.46 11.27 -8.73
CA THR A 75 1.16 11.86 -8.37
C THR A 75 1.30 13.07 -7.43
N PRO A 76 0.37 14.05 -7.52
CA PRO A 76 0.29 15.16 -6.56
C PRO A 76 0.12 14.74 -5.10
N THR A 77 -0.69 13.71 -4.85
CA THR A 77 -0.90 13.19 -3.50
C THR A 77 0.37 12.56 -2.94
N GLY A 78 1.12 11.81 -3.75
CA GLY A 78 2.44 11.31 -3.39
C GLY A 78 3.44 12.44 -3.10
N LEU A 79 3.43 13.50 -3.92
CA LEU A 79 4.29 14.68 -3.72
C LEU A 79 4.01 15.38 -2.38
N ARG A 80 2.73 15.66 -2.09
CA ARG A 80 2.33 16.33 -0.84
C ARG A 80 2.69 15.50 0.38
N GLU A 81 2.40 14.20 0.36
CA GLU A 81 2.70 13.33 1.49
C GLU A 81 4.21 13.14 1.69
N ALA A 82 4.98 12.97 0.61
CA ALA A 82 6.43 12.88 0.70
C ALA A 82 7.03 14.15 1.32
N LYS A 83 6.60 15.34 0.86
CA LYS A 83 7.04 16.61 1.45
C LYS A 83 6.64 16.74 2.92
N LYS A 84 5.45 16.27 3.31
CA LYS A 84 5.02 16.25 4.71
C LYS A 84 5.87 15.31 5.58
N ILE A 85 6.19 14.12 5.07
CA ILE A 85 6.94 13.09 5.81
C ILE A 85 8.41 13.47 5.98
N TYR A 86 9.04 13.94 4.91
CA TYR A 86 10.49 14.14 4.86
C TYR A 86 10.93 15.59 5.06
N GLN A 87 10.02 16.56 4.88
CA GLN A 87 10.35 17.98 4.99
C GLN A 87 11.60 18.30 4.15
N ASP A 88 12.66 18.80 4.76
CA ASP A 88 13.93 19.15 4.11
C ASP A 88 15.00 18.04 4.15
N ALA A 89 14.67 16.86 4.70
CA ALA A 89 15.63 15.75 4.85
C ALA A 89 16.06 15.15 3.50
N LEU A 90 15.23 15.25 2.46
CA LEU A 90 15.54 14.76 1.12
C LEU A 90 14.84 15.59 0.04
N GLU A 91 15.34 15.52 -1.19
CA GLU A 91 14.71 16.20 -2.33
C GLU A 91 13.53 15.38 -2.86
N VAL A 92 12.34 15.99 -2.94
CA VAL A 92 11.14 15.35 -3.51
C VAL A 92 10.74 16.02 -4.82
N VAL A 93 10.86 15.29 -5.94
CA VAL A 93 10.54 15.79 -7.28
C VAL A 93 9.63 14.85 -8.05
N TYR A 94 9.06 15.33 -9.16
CA TYR A 94 8.38 14.44 -10.10
C TYR A 94 9.40 13.62 -10.89
N ALA A 95 9.09 12.34 -11.09
CA ALA A 95 9.85 11.47 -11.97
C ALA A 95 9.89 12.06 -13.41
N PRO A 96 11.04 11.96 -14.11
CA PRO A 96 11.06 12.21 -15.54
C PRO A 96 10.16 11.16 -16.20
N TRP A 97 9.48 11.49 -17.29
CA TRP A 97 8.82 10.44 -18.08
C TRP A 97 9.86 9.49 -18.65
N ASP A 98 9.49 8.22 -18.84
CA ASP A 98 10.39 7.12 -19.23
C ASP A 98 10.83 7.21 -20.70
N PHE A 99 11.42 8.33 -21.08
CA PHE A 99 12.02 8.62 -22.38
C PHE A 99 13.53 8.74 -22.21
N ASP A 100 14.25 8.23 -23.19
CA ASP A 100 15.71 8.17 -23.18
C ASP A 100 16.36 9.54 -22.84
N LEU A 101 15.96 10.62 -23.52
CA LEU A 101 16.50 11.97 -23.27
C LEU A 101 16.22 12.49 -21.86
N PHE A 102 15.00 12.29 -21.36
CA PHE A 102 14.57 12.86 -20.07
C PHE A 102 15.23 12.15 -18.90
N VAL A 103 15.33 10.81 -18.98
CA VAL A 103 16.03 10.02 -17.98
C VAL A 103 17.54 10.27 -18.03
N ARG A 104 18.14 10.44 -19.22
CA ARG A 104 19.55 10.86 -19.33
C ARG A 104 19.81 12.20 -18.65
N ASN A 105 18.91 13.16 -18.83
CA ASN A 105 19.00 14.45 -18.14
C ASN A 105 18.91 14.28 -16.62
N PHE A 106 18.01 13.43 -16.12
CA PHE A 106 17.94 13.09 -14.70
C PHE A 106 19.26 12.50 -14.18
N ILE A 107 19.75 11.43 -14.81
CA ILE A 107 20.98 10.74 -14.39
C ILE A 107 22.18 11.70 -14.44
N ARG A 108 22.30 12.53 -15.47
CA ARG A 108 23.37 13.53 -15.58
C ARG A 108 23.28 14.60 -14.48
N LYS A 109 22.07 15.00 -14.13
CA LYS A 109 21.82 16.06 -13.15
C LYS A 109 22.06 15.60 -11.72
N PHE A 110 21.59 14.41 -11.38
CA PHE A 110 21.62 13.88 -10.01
C PHE A 110 22.78 12.93 -9.74
N LYS A 111 23.38 12.33 -10.78
CA LYS A 111 24.49 11.36 -10.69
C LYS A 111 24.25 10.26 -9.64
N PRO A 112 23.11 9.56 -9.67
CA PRO A 112 22.78 8.60 -8.61
C PRO A 112 23.73 7.40 -8.64
N ILE A 113 24.12 6.93 -7.46
CA ILE A 113 24.97 5.74 -7.29
C ILE A 113 24.15 4.44 -7.29
N ALA A 114 22.83 4.53 -7.10
CA ALA A 114 21.90 3.41 -7.17
C ALA A 114 20.49 3.90 -7.55
N LEU A 115 19.73 3.03 -8.20
CA LEU A 115 18.30 3.21 -8.48
C LEU A 115 17.49 2.21 -7.67
N ILE A 116 16.53 2.69 -6.88
CA ILE A 116 15.58 1.86 -6.14
C ILE A 116 14.18 2.12 -6.68
N LEU A 117 13.59 1.12 -7.29
CA LEU A 117 12.20 1.10 -7.75
C LEU A 117 11.35 0.39 -6.69
N PHE A 118 10.23 0.97 -6.28
CA PHE A 118 9.40 0.40 -5.22
C PHE A 118 8.14 -0.30 -5.78
N GLU A 119 7.83 -1.50 -5.27
CA GLU A 119 6.73 -2.38 -5.70
C GLU A 119 6.77 -2.88 -7.15
N THR A 120 5.86 -2.40 -8.02
CA THR A 120 5.60 -2.97 -9.36
C THR A 120 5.91 -1.97 -10.47
N GLU A 121 6.88 -1.08 -10.24
CA GLU A 121 7.22 0.00 -11.16
C GLU A 121 8.35 -0.41 -12.09
N ILE A 122 8.01 -1.13 -13.16
CA ILE A 122 8.96 -1.50 -14.22
C ILE A 122 9.02 -0.39 -15.27
N TRP A 123 10.11 0.37 -15.26
CA TRP A 123 10.38 1.50 -16.18
C TRP A 123 11.51 1.10 -17.14
N PRO A 124 11.19 0.58 -18.35
CA PRO A 124 12.18 -0.04 -19.23
C PRO A 124 13.35 0.87 -19.62
N ASN A 125 13.09 2.12 -19.99
CA ASN A 125 14.15 3.03 -20.41
C ASN A 125 15.01 3.44 -19.21
N THR A 126 14.40 3.66 -18.06
CA THR A 126 15.09 3.95 -16.81
C THR A 126 16.01 2.82 -16.37
N ILE A 127 15.52 1.58 -16.34
CA ILE A 127 16.33 0.40 -16.02
C ILE A 127 17.45 0.22 -17.06
N HIS A 128 17.14 0.38 -18.34
CA HIS A 128 18.14 0.22 -19.40
C HIS A 128 19.27 1.26 -19.31
N LEU A 129 18.94 2.52 -19.02
CA LEU A 129 19.92 3.60 -18.89
C LEU A 129 20.75 3.48 -17.61
N ALA A 130 20.13 3.07 -16.49
CA ALA A 130 20.85 2.76 -15.26
C ALA A 130 21.89 1.67 -15.51
N TYR A 131 21.48 0.56 -16.16
CA TYR A 131 22.38 -0.52 -16.55
C TYR A 131 23.53 -0.05 -17.45
N LYS A 132 23.24 0.74 -18.49
CA LYS A 132 24.27 1.30 -19.40
C LYS A 132 25.28 2.23 -18.69
N LYS A 133 24.90 2.80 -17.55
CA LYS A 133 25.75 3.67 -16.73
C LYS A 133 26.35 2.94 -15.52
N ASN A 134 26.23 1.61 -15.45
CA ASN A 134 26.67 0.80 -14.31
C ASN A 134 26.06 1.25 -12.97
N ILE A 135 24.83 1.79 -13.01
CA ILE A 135 24.07 2.14 -11.82
C ILE A 135 23.24 0.91 -11.43
N PRO A 136 23.51 0.27 -10.27
CA PRO A 136 22.75 -0.88 -9.83
C PRO A 136 21.28 -0.51 -9.65
N SER A 137 20.39 -1.34 -10.19
CA SER A 137 18.95 -1.17 -10.06
C SER A 137 18.36 -2.23 -9.12
N ILE A 138 17.59 -1.78 -8.15
CA ILE A 138 16.98 -2.60 -7.10
C ILE A 138 15.48 -2.46 -7.22
N LEU A 139 14.76 -3.58 -7.38
CA LEU A 139 13.32 -3.61 -7.23
C LEU A 139 13.00 -3.99 -5.78
N SER A 140 12.65 -2.99 -4.99
CA SER A 140 12.36 -3.08 -3.56
C SER A 140 10.88 -3.34 -3.31
N ASN A 141 10.55 -4.10 -2.25
CA ASN A 141 9.21 -4.58 -1.94
C ASN A 141 8.50 -5.16 -3.19
N ALA A 142 9.23 -5.93 -3.99
CA ALA A 142 8.87 -6.27 -5.36
C ALA A 142 7.62 -7.15 -5.42
N ARG A 143 6.66 -6.72 -6.22
CA ARG A 143 5.41 -7.43 -6.49
C ARG A 143 5.23 -7.61 -7.98
N LEU A 144 4.81 -8.82 -8.38
CA LEU A 144 4.41 -9.10 -9.75
C LEU A 144 3.09 -9.87 -9.71
N SER A 145 1.98 -9.13 -9.83
CA SER A 145 0.62 -9.70 -9.79
C SER A 145 0.41 -10.70 -10.95
N LYS A 146 -0.54 -11.62 -10.81
CA LYS A 146 -0.91 -12.56 -11.90
C LYS A 146 -1.24 -11.82 -13.20
N SER A 147 -2.00 -10.72 -13.11
CA SER A 147 -2.35 -9.90 -14.28
C SER A 147 -1.15 -9.19 -14.90
N SER A 148 -0.24 -8.63 -14.09
CA SER A 148 0.95 -7.96 -14.59
C SER A 148 1.91 -8.98 -15.22
N TYR A 149 2.11 -10.12 -14.56
CA TYR A 149 2.89 -11.24 -15.08
C TYR A 149 2.39 -11.67 -16.46
N LYS A 150 1.08 -11.94 -16.62
CA LYS A 150 0.50 -12.34 -17.92
C LYS A 150 0.82 -11.32 -19.02
N LYS A 151 0.67 -10.02 -18.74
CA LYS A 151 0.96 -8.94 -19.69
C LYS A 151 2.44 -8.83 -20.05
N TYR A 152 3.34 -8.88 -19.07
CA TYR A 152 4.77 -8.81 -19.34
C TYR A 152 5.28 -10.07 -20.03
N TYR A 153 4.74 -11.24 -19.66
CA TYR A 153 5.10 -12.52 -20.23
C TYR A 153 4.64 -12.67 -21.69
N SER A 154 3.47 -12.15 -22.05
CA SER A 154 3.04 -12.13 -23.47
C SER A 154 3.97 -11.29 -24.34
N LEU A 155 4.61 -10.26 -23.76
CA LEU A 155 5.61 -9.41 -24.40
C LEU A 155 7.06 -9.82 -24.07
N ARG A 156 7.29 -11.08 -23.67
CA ARG A 156 8.59 -11.55 -23.14
C ARG A 156 9.79 -11.29 -24.06
N LEU A 157 9.58 -11.25 -25.37
CA LEU A 157 10.67 -10.95 -26.32
C LEU A 157 11.27 -9.56 -26.07
N PHE A 158 10.46 -8.60 -25.62
CA PHE A 158 10.90 -7.24 -25.30
C PHE A 158 11.21 -7.04 -23.81
N THR A 159 10.47 -7.72 -22.93
CA THR A 159 10.54 -7.46 -21.48
C THR A 159 11.65 -8.27 -20.79
N LYS A 160 11.99 -9.46 -21.29
CA LYS A 160 12.98 -10.36 -20.66
C LYS A 160 14.35 -9.70 -20.49
N ASP A 161 14.80 -8.96 -21.50
CA ASP A 161 16.07 -8.25 -21.46
C ASP A 161 16.08 -7.13 -20.41
N ILE A 162 14.94 -6.45 -20.20
CA ILE A 162 14.80 -5.43 -19.14
C ILE A 162 14.87 -6.06 -17.75
N PHE A 163 14.16 -7.17 -17.53
CA PHE A 163 14.18 -7.86 -16.23
C PHE A 163 15.58 -8.38 -15.87
N LYS A 164 16.35 -8.87 -16.86
CA LYS A 164 17.73 -9.31 -16.67
C LYS A 164 18.70 -8.21 -16.25
N LYS A 165 18.39 -6.94 -16.58
CA LYS A 165 19.20 -5.78 -16.21
C LYS A 165 18.97 -5.32 -14.78
N ILE A 166 17.97 -5.87 -14.08
CA ILE A 166 17.73 -5.57 -12.67
C ILE A 166 18.80 -6.30 -11.83
N THR A 167 19.55 -5.54 -11.04
CA THR A 167 20.66 -6.04 -10.23
C THR A 167 20.15 -6.91 -9.09
N LEU A 168 19.11 -6.46 -8.39
CA LEU A 168 18.54 -7.15 -7.23
C LEU A 168 17.02 -6.96 -7.15
N ILE A 169 16.31 -8.04 -6.85
CA ILE A 169 14.87 -8.06 -6.61
C ILE A 169 14.61 -8.53 -5.18
N LEU A 170 13.95 -7.70 -4.40
CA LEU A 170 13.55 -8.00 -3.02
C LEU A 170 12.05 -8.32 -3.02
N ALA A 171 11.70 -9.59 -3.25
CA ALA A 171 10.32 -10.02 -3.51
C ALA A 171 9.50 -10.24 -2.23
N GLN A 172 8.22 -9.86 -2.29
CA GLN A 172 7.34 -9.97 -1.12
C GLN A 172 6.98 -11.42 -0.75
N SER A 173 6.86 -12.31 -1.73
CA SER A 173 6.36 -13.69 -1.53
C SER A 173 7.03 -14.70 -2.47
N LYS A 174 6.87 -15.99 -2.17
CA LYS A 174 7.35 -17.10 -2.99
C LYS A 174 6.77 -17.05 -4.41
N GLU A 175 5.50 -16.70 -4.55
CA GLU A 175 4.81 -16.58 -5.84
C GLU A 175 5.43 -15.50 -6.71
N HIS A 176 5.85 -14.38 -6.10
CA HIS A 176 6.57 -13.33 -6.83
C HIS A 176 7.95 -13.79 -7.26
N VAL A 177 8.69 -14.48 -6.39
CA VAL A 177 9.99 -15.09 -6.75
C VAL A 177 9.82 -15.98 -7.98
N ILE A 178 8.84 -16.89 -7.98
CA ILE A 178 8.56 -17.79 -9.11
C ILE A 178 8.26 -17.00 -10.38
N ARG A 179 7.43 -15.96 -10.31
CA ARG A 179 7.08 -15.14 -11.49
C ARG A 179 8.29 -14.37 -12.02
N PHE A 180 9.12 -13.79 -11.17
CA PHE A 180 10.35 -13.09 -11.59
C PHE A 180 11.36 -14.05 -12.22
N LYS A 181 11.54 -15.27 -11.68
CA LYS A 181 12.34 -16.32 -12.32
C LYS A 181 11.83 -16.64 -13.74
N LYS A 182 10.51 -16.79 -13.90
CA LYS A 182 9.87 -17.02 -15.22
C LYS A 182 10.05 -15.85 -16.20
N MET A 183 10.25 -14.63 -15.69
CA MET A 183 10.60 -13.45 -16.51
C MET A 183 12.08 -13.42 -16.92
N GLY A 184 12.90 -14.39 -16.48
CA GLY A 184 14.29 -14.54 -16.88
C GLY A 184 15.31 -13.90 -15.92
N VAL A 185 14.87 -13.45 -14.74
CA VAL A 185 15.76 -12.96 -13.67
C VAL A 185 16.50 -14.15 -13.06
N LEU A 186 17.82 -14.00 -12.86
CA LEU A 186 18.64 -15.04 -12.22
C LEU A 186 18.25 -15.21 -10.75
N GLU A 187 18.22 -16.46 -10.26
CA GLU A 187 17.84 -16.77 -8.88
C GLU A 187 18.71 -16.05 -7.85
N LYS A 188 20.02 -15.98 -8.07
CA LYS A 188 20.95 -15.24 -7.20
C LYS A 188 20.64 -13.74 -7.07
N ASN A 189 19.86 -13.18 -7.99
CA ASN A 189 19.45 -11.77 -7.98
C ASN A 189 18.06 -11.57 -7.34
N ILE A 190 17.44 -12.61 -6.77
CA ILE A 190 16.11 -12.54 -6.15
C ILE A 190 16.19 -13.01 -4.71
N ILE A 191 15.73 -12.18 -3.78
CA ILE A 191 15.67 -12.51 -2.35
C ILE A 191 14.23 -12.33 -1.88
N GLN A 192 13.65 -13.34 -1.25
CA GLN A 192 12.36 -13.19 -0.57
C GLN A 192 12.54 -12.43 0.74
N VAL A 193 11.86 -11.30 0.89
CA VAL A 193 12.00 -10.39 2.02
C VAL A 193 10.73 -10.14 2.81
N GLY A 194 9.59 -10.68 2.38
CA GLY A 194 8.28 -10.34 2.98
C GLY A 194 7.77 -8.98 2.51
N SER A 195 6.62 -8.55 3.05
CA SER A 195 6.01 -7.26 2.70
C SER A 195 6.28 -6.23 3.78
N VAL A 196 6.70 -5.02 3.41
CA VAL A 196 6.88 -3.92 4.38
C VAL A 196 5.57 -3.50 5.07
N LYS A 197 4.42 -3.93 4.53
CA LYS A 197 3.10 -3.64 5.10
C LYS A 197 2.92 -4.19 6.52
N PHE A 198 3.71 -5.18 6.92
CA PHE A 198 3.72 -5.74 8.27
C PHE A 198 4.57 -4.93 9.28
N ASP A 199 5.39 -3.99 8.80
CA ASP A 199 6.32 -3.23 9.63
C ASP A 199 5.76 -1.87 10.08
N SER A 200 4.50 -1.56 9.75
CA SER A 200 3.87 -0.33 10.21
C SER A 200 3.77 -0.33 11.74
N ASN A 201 4.19 0.79 12.35
CA ASN A 201 4.29 0.90 13.80
C ASN A 201 2.96 0.60 14.50
N LEU A 202 3.02 -0.39 15.39
CA LEU A 202 1.96 -0.69 16.35
C LEU A 202 1.96 0.38 17.43
N THR A 203 0.87 1.13 17.55
CA THR A 203 0.65 2.02 18.69
C THR A 203 0.38 1.19 19.94
N SER A 204 1.25 1.40 20.92
CA SER A 204 1.35 0.78 22.25
C SER A 204 0.07 0.26 22.90
N ASP A 205 0.28 -0.80 23.69
CA ASP A 205 -0.61 -1.54 24.60
C ASP A 205 -1.29 -0.68 25.68
N LYS A 206 -2.00 0.39 25.31
CA LYS A 206 -3.08 0.85 26.19
C LYS A 206 -4.22 -0.13 26.04
N GLU A 207 -4.35 -1.02 27.02
CA GLU A 207 -5.52 -1.88 27.19
C GLU A 207 -6.76 -0.99 27.09
N THR A 208 -7.46 -1.13 25.96
CA THR A 208 -8.78 -0.54 25.80
C THR A 208 -9.75 -1.67 26.02
N ILE A 209 -10.74 -1.46 26.87
CA ILE A 209 -11.78 -2.46 27.14
C ILE A 209 -12.56 -2.65 25.85
N LYS A 210 -12.36 -3.81 25.22
CA LYS A 210 -13.13 -4.30 24.08
C LYS A 210 -14.57 -4.56 24.53
N ASN A 211 -15.54 -4.19 23.69
CA ASN A 211 -16.95 -4.43 23.97
C ASN A 211 -17.49 -5.43 22.96
N ASP A 212 -17.91 -6.61 23.44
CA ASP A 212 -18.42 -7.70 22.61
C ASP A 212 -19.69 -7.33 21.82
N ASN A 213 -20.40 -6.27 22.23
CA ASN A 213 -21.59 -5.78 21.53
C ASN A 213 -21.28 -4.76 20.43
N ILE A 214 -20.01 -4.49 20.12
CA ILE A 214 -19.62 -3.53 19.07
C ILE A 214 -18.98 -4.27 17.89
N ILE A 215 -19.64 -4.17 16.73
CA ILE A 215 -19.06 -4.52 15.44
C ILE A 215 -18.70 -3.27 14.64
N MET A 216 -17.74 -3.39 13.72
CA MET A 216 -17.30 -2.28 12.90
C MET A 216 -17.25 -2.64 11.42
N ALA A 217 -17.63 -1.72 10.54
CA ALA A 217 -17.28 -1.79 9.13
C ALA A 217 -16.25 -0.70 8.79
N SER A 218 -15.03 -1.11 8.46
CA SER A 218 -13.91 -0.20 8.23
C SER A 218 -13.61 0.00 6.74
N SER A 219 -13.22 1.23 6.38
CA SER A 219 -12.88 1.62 5.01
C SER A 219 -13.96 1.28 3.95
N THR A 220 -15.24 1.45 4.29
CA THR A 220 -16.35 1.07 3.40
C THR A 220 -16.40 1.92 2.13
N HIS A 221 -16.86 1.30 1.04
CA HIS A 221 -17.08 1.94 -0.24
C HIS A 221 -18.55 1.94 -0.68
N ARG A 222 -18.89 2.79 -1.65
CA ARG A 222 -20.27 2.90 -2.16
C ARG A 222 -20.74 1.56 -2.70
N GLY A 223 -21.94 1.15 -2.30
CA GLY A 223 -22.55 -0.14 -2.59
C GLY A 223 -22.27 -1.21 -1.53
N GLU A 224 -21.30 -1.00 -0.63
CA GLU A 224 -21.08 -1.90 0.51
C GLU A 224 -21.93 -1.47 1.72
N ASP A 225 -22.23 -0.17 1.86
CA ASP A 225 -22.90 0.35 3.05
C ASP A 225 -24.31 -0.23 3.22
N GLU A 226 -25.08 -0.35 2.14
CA GLU A 226 -26.42 -0.95 2.16
C GLU A 226 -26.37 -2.39 2.66
N ILE A 227 -25.42 -3.19 2.17
CA ILE A 227 -25.21 -4.60 2.54
C ILE A 227 -24.86 -4.71 4.02
N ILE A 228 -23.94 -3.86 4.49
CA ILE A 228 -23.49 -3.82 5.90
C ILE A 228 -24.65 -3.44 6.82
N ILE A 229 -25.40 -2.40 6.46
CA ILE A 229 -26.53 -1.91 7.24
C ILE A 229 -27.64 -2.96 7.28
N ASP A 230 -27.93 -3.62 6.15
CA ASP A 230 -28.90 -4.73 6.11
C ASP A 230 -28.47 -5.91 6.98
N ALA A 231 -27.17 -6.23 6.98
CA ALA A 231 -26.65 -7.27 7.85
C ALA A 231 -26.81 -6.91 9.33
N PHE A 232 -26.47 -5.68 9.70
CA PHE A 232 -26.66 -5.17 11.06
C PHE A 232 -28.13 -5.17 11.49
N SER A 233 -29.05 -4.69 10.64
CA SER A 233 -30.49 -4.70 10.95
C SER A 233 -31.03 -6.12 11.19
N LYS A 234 -30.51 -7.13 10.50
CA LYS A 234 -30.87 -8.54 10.73
C LYS A 234 -30.34 -9.04 12.07
N LEU A 235 -29.08 -8.77 12.38
CA LEU A 235 -28.44 -9.19 13.64
C LEU A 235 -29.07 -8.50 14.87
N LYS A 236 -29.42 -7.22 14.76
CA LYS A 236 -29.98 -6.44 15.87
C LYS A 236 -31.34 -6.94 16.34
N LYS A 237 -32.09 -7.67 15.50
CA LYS A 237 -33.33 -8.34 15.91
C LYS A 237 -33.07 -9.40 16.99
N ASP A 238 -31.95 -10.11 16.86
CA ASP A 238 -31.54 -11.18 17.77
C ASP A 238 -30.68 -10.62 18.93
N LEU A 239 -29.99 -9.49 18.70
CA LEU A 239 -29.05 -8.86 19.62
C LEU A 239 -29.37 -7.36 19.79
N PRO A 240 -30.33 -6.96 20.64
CA PRO A 240 -30.79 -5.57 20.77
C PRO A 240 -29.67 -4.58 21.15
N GLU A 241 -28.76 -5.03 22.00
CA GLU A 241 -27.60 -4.25 22.48
C GLU A 241 -26.48 -4.08 21.44
N LEU A 242 -26.58 -4.75 20.28
CA LEU A 242 -25.57 -4.66 19.24
C LEU A 242 -25.49 -3.24 18.66
N LYS A 243 -24.26 -2.73 18.59
CA LYS A 243 -23.90 -1.42 18.03
C LYS A 243 -22.98 -1.58 16.82
N LEU A 244 -23.09 -0.66 15.88
CA LEU A 244 -22.27 -0.63 14.67
C LEU A 244 -21.49 0.69 14.55
N ILE A 245 -20.20 0.58 14.26
CA ILE A 245 -19.38 1.71 13.83
C ILE A 245 -19.13 1.56 12.32
N ILE A 246 -19.47 2.58 11.52
CA ILE A 246 -19.15 2.63 10.10
C ILE A 246 -18.07 3.68 9.87
N VAL A 247 -16.94 3.27 9.33
CA VAL A 247 -15.82 4.15 8.95
C VAL A 247 -15.68 4.14 7.43
N PRO A 248 -16.31 5.06 6.69
CA PRO A 248 -16.16 5.11 5.24
C PRO A 248 -14.71 5.41 4.83
N ARG A 249 -14.28 4.87 3.69
CA ARG A 249 -12.94 5.16 3.13
C ARG A 249 -12.75 6.66 2.82
N HIS A 250 -13.86 7.33 2.56
CA HIS A 250 -14.02 8.70 2.12
C HIS A 250 -14.99 9.38 3.09
N PRO A 251 -14.52 10.16 4.07
CA PRO A 251 -15.39 10.75 5.10
C PRO A 251 -16.51 11.63 4.56
N GLU A 252 -16.31 12.23 3.38
CA GLU A 252 -17.33 12.99 2.64
C GLU A 252 -18.59 12.19 2.29
N ARG A 253 -18.58 10.86 2.46
CA ARG A 253 -19.75 9.99 2.27
C ARG A 253 -20.62 9.82 3.51
N ALA A 254 -20.23 10.35 4.67
CA ALA A 254 -20.94 10.15 5.92
C ALA A 254 -22.43 10.51 5.81
N ASP A 255 -22.77 11.63 5.16
CA ASP A 255 -24.15 12.06 4.94
C ASP A 255 -24.96 11.05 4.10
N SER A 256 -24.37 10.51 3.04
CA SER A 256 -25.04 9.51 2.19
C SER A 256 -25.34 8.21 2.94
N ILE A 257 -24.47 7.83 3.88
CA ILE A 257 -24.65 6.64 4.72
C ILE A 257 -25.75 6.91 5.76
N LEU A 258 -25.74 8.08 6.39
CA LEU A 258 -26.78 8.50 7.33
C LEU A 258 -28.18 8.48 6.68
N GLN A 259 -28.29 8.90 5.41
CA GLN A 259 -29.55 8.81 4.67
C GLN A 259 -30.06 7.37 4.52
N ILE A 260 -29.17 6.39 4.31
CA ILE A 260 -29.54 4.96 4.24
C ILE A 260 -30.08 4.50 5.60
N LEU A 261 -29.39 4.86 6.69
CA LEU A 261 -29.79 4.52 8.06
C LEU A 261 -31.15 5.14 8.42
N ASN A 262 -31.37 6.41 8.08
CA ASN A 262 -32.64 7.11 8.31
C ASN A 262 -33.82 6.46 7.58
N ARG A 263 -33.63 6.05 6.31
CA ARG A 263 -34.66 5.32 5.54
C ARG A 263 -35.06 4.00 6.19
N LYS A 264 -34.12 3.35 6.87
CA LYS A 264 -34.34 2.10 7.63
C LYS A 264 -34.76 2.35 9.08
N LYS A 265 -34.98 3.61 9.48
CA LYS A 265 -35.38 4.04 10.83
C LYS A 265 -34.40 3.54 11.91
N ILE A 266 -33.11 3.53 11.61
CA ILE A 266 -32.06 3.14 12.56
C ILE A 266 -31.56 4.38 13.30
N ASN A 267 -31.58 4.34 14.64
CA ASN A 267 -31.07 5.43 15.47
C ASN A 267 -29.56 5.59 15.24
N SER A 268 -29.16 6.70 14.61
CA SER A 268 -27.79 6.87 14.14
C SER A 268 -27.34 8.32 14.09
N LYS A 269 -26.02 8.53 14.13
CA LYS A 269 -25.40 9.86 14.11
C LYS A 269 -24.07 9.86 13.36
N ILE A 270 -23.75 10.99 12.73
CA ILE A 270 -22.41 11.27 12.22
C ILE A 270 -21.59 11.91 13.35
N SER A 271 -20.41 11.39 13.62
CA SER A 271 -19.53 11.89 14.69
C SER A 271 -18.05 11.79 14.30
N PRO A 272 -17.18 12.69 14.80
CA PRO A 272 -15.75 12.52 14.66
C PRO A 272 -15.19 11.40 15.56
N ASP A 273 -15.93 10.93 16.55
CA ASP A 273 -15.52 9.87 17.48
C ASP A 273 -16.70 8.94 17.85
N VAL A 274 -16.49 8.06 18.83
CA VAL A 274 -17.49 7.07 19.27
C VAL A 274 -18.03 7.31 20.69
N SER A 275 -17.87 8.53 21.23
CA SER A 275 -18.34 8.89 22.58
C SER A 275 -19.86 8.69 22.75
N ASP A 276 -20.63 9.02 21.71
CA ASP A 276 -22.09 8.93 21.70
C ASP A 276 -22.64 7.51 21.45
N LEU A 277 -21.79 6.48 21.31
CA LEU A 277 -22.24 5.14 20.89
C LEU A 277 -23.19 4.48 21.89
N LYS A 278 -23.20 4.95 23.14
CA LYS A 278 -24.16 4.51 24.17
C LYS A 278 -25.60 4.94 23.87
N ASN A 279 -25.79 6.03 23.13
CA ASN A 279 -27.09 6.67 22.91
C ASN A 279 -27.71 6.38 21.53
N VAL A 280 -26.92 5.82 20.60
CA VAL A 280 -27.33 5.50 19.24
C VAL A 280 -27.01 4.05 18.91
N ASP A 281 -27.60 3.51 17.84
CA ASP A 281 -27.28 2.15 17.37
C ASP A 281 -26.12 2.13 16.40
N VAL A 282 -25.96 3.20 15.62
CA VAL A 282 -24.91 3.32 14.61
C VAL A 282 -24.22 4.68 14.69
N ILE A 283 -22.89 4.66 14.70
CA ILE A 283 -22.06 5.86 14.46
C ILE A 283 -21.42 5.76 13.09
N VAL A 284 -21.55 6.82 12.29
CA VAL A 284 -20.82 7.02 11.04
C VAL A 284 -19.67 7.99 11.30
N VAL A 285 -18.44 7.51 11.18
CA VAL A 285 -17.24 8.30 11.48
C VAL A 285 -16.86 9.17 10.29
N ASN A 286 -16.84 10.50 10.46
CA ASN A 286 -16.51 11.45 9.39
C ASN A 286 -15.07 12.01 9.46
N THR A 287 -14.20 11.37 10.24
CA THR A 287 -12.81 11.81 10.43
C THR A 287 -11.83 10.70 10.06
N THR A 288 -10.70 11.07 9.46
CA THR A 288 -9.63 10.12 9.09
C THR A 288 -8.64 9.88 10.23
N GLY A 289 -7.92 8.75 10.21
CA GLY A 289 -6.82 8.49 11.15
C GLY A 289 -7.22 7.82 12.46
N LEU A 290 -8.48 7.43 12.62
CA LEU A 290 -9.00 6.82 13.85
C LEU A 290 -9.08 5.29 13.80
N LEU A 291 -8.81 4.65 12.65
CA LEU A 291 -9.00 3.20 12.50
C LEU A 291 -8.27 2.38 13.57
N ASN A 292 -7.03 2.73 13.90
CA ASN A 292 -6.26 2.02 14.92
C ASN A 292 -6.93 2.05 16.29
N SER A 293 -7.40 3.22 16.75
CA SER A 293 -8.11 3.32 18.03
C SER A 293 -9.47 2.61 17.98
N LEU A 294 -10.18 2.67 16.85
CA LEU A 294 -11.47 2.00 16.69
C LEU A 294 -11.35 0.46 16.68
N TYR A 295 -10.29 -0.11 16.09
CA TYR A 295 -10.04 -1.56 16.18
C TYR A 295 -9.77 -2.05 17.61
N LYS A 296 -9.32 -1.16 18.52
CA LYS A 296 -9.17 -1.49 19.94
C LYS A 296 -10.51 -1.53 20.68
N ILE A 297 -11.55 -0.88 20.14
CA ILE A 297 -12.89 -0.81 20.74
C ILE A 297 -13.77 -1.96 20.23
N ALA A 298 -13.73 -2.24 18.92
CA ALA A 298 -14.53 -3.28 18.30
C ALA A 298 -13.88 -4.67 18.39
N ASN A 299 -14.72 -5.70 18.56
CA ASN A 299 -14.26 -7.09 18.66
C ASN A 299 -14.18 -7.75 17.28
N ILE A 300 -15.10 -7.36 16.39
CA ILE A 300 -15.21 -7.88 15.04
C ILE A 300 -15.31 -6.72 14.06
N THR A 301 -14.61 -6.82 12.94
CA THR A 301 -14.70 -5.83 11.87
C THR A 301 -14.84 -6.44 10.48
N PHE A 302 -15.77 -5.93 9.68
CA PHE A 302 -15.74 -6.12 8.24
C PHE A 302 -14.84 -5.05 7.59
N ILE A 303 -13.87 -5.47 6.78
CA ILE A 303 -12.96 -4.55 6.09
C ILE A 303 -13.44 -4.36 4.65
N GLY A 304 -13.87 -3.15 4.33
CA GLY A 304 -14.46 -2.76 3.07
C GLY A 304 -13.48 -2.68 1.90
N GLY A 305 -14.00 -2.18 0.77
CA GLY A 305 -13.36 -2.29 -0.54
C GLY A 305 -13.28 -3.73 -1.05
N SER A 306 -13.92 -4.67 -0.37
CA SER A 306 -13.73 -6.11 -0.53
C SER A 306 -14.97 -6.82 -1.04
N LEU A 307 -16.15 -6.20 -1.00
CA LEU A 307 -17.39 -6.75 -1.59
C LEU A 307 -17.59 -6.34 -3.05
N MET A 308 -16.92 -5.30 -3.52
CA MET A 308 -17.01 -4.86 -4.93
C MET A 308 -15.65 -4.98 -5.64
N SER A 309 -15.65 -5.62 -6.80
CA SER A 309 -14.43 -5.94 -7.57
C SER A 309 -13.58 -4.73 -7.98
N LYS A 310 -14.20 -3.55 -8.10
CA LYS A 310 -13.54 -2.32 -8.53
C LYS A 310 -12.60 -1.69 -7.49
N TYR A 311 -12.70 -2.05 -6.21
CA TYR A 311 -11.91 -1.43 -5.13
C TYR A 311 -10.66 -2.24 -4.75
N GLY A 312 -10.78 -3.57 -4.66
CA GLY A 312 -9.64 -4.48 -4.50
C GLY A 312 -9.11 -4.64 -3.07
N GLY A 313 -9.87 -4.24 -2.06
CA GLY A 313 -9.59 -4.45 -0.63
C GLY A 313 -8.74 -3.36 0.02
N HIS A 314 -8.81 -3.30 1.36
CA HIS A 314 -8.04 -2.39 2.21
C HIS A 314 -7.15 -3.14 3.21
N ASN A 315 -6.46 -2.38 4.07
CA ASN A 315 -5.44 -2.89 4.98
C ASN A 315 -6.03 -3.77 6.09
N ILE A 316 -5.75 -5.08 6.03
CA ILE A 316 -6.17 -6.08 7.02
C ILE A 316 -5.19 -6.23 8.19
N ILE A 317 -3.96 -5.75 8.05
CA ILE A 317 -2.89 -5.92 9.04
C ILE A 317 -3.18 -5.08 10.30
N GLU A 318 -3.80 -3.91 10.14
CA GLU A 318 -4.17 -3.04 11.26
C GLU A 318 -5.20 -3.69 12.19
N ALA A 319 -6.20 -4.39 11.63
CA ALA A 319 -7.21 -5.09 12.42
C ALA A 319 -6.58 -6.25 13.21
N ALA A 320 -5.82 -7.10 12.52
CA ALA A 320 -5.06 -8.20 13.12
C ALA A 320 -4.17 -7.73 14.27
N SER A 321 -3.43 -6.64 14.04
CA SER A 321 -2.50 -6.07 15.00
C SER A 321 -3.18 -5.49 16.25
N ASN A 322 -4.44 -5.08 16.14
CA ASN A 322 -5.24 -4.53 17.25
C ASN A 322 -6.17 -5.58 17.87
N LYS A 323 -5.86 -6.87 17.69
CA LYS A 323 -6.62 -8.00 18.23
C LYS A 323 -8.10 -7.96 17.82
N CYS A 324 -8.41 -7.44 16.63
CA CYS A 324 -9.78 -7.34 16.11
C CYS A 324 -9.98 -8.45 15.08
N ALA A 325 -10.89 -9.39 15.36
CA ALA A 325 -11.22 -10.43 14.39
C ALA A 325 -11.83 -9.77 13.15
N PHE A 326 -11.47 -10.22 11.96
CA PHE A 326 -11.88 -9.52 10.75
C PHE A 326 -12.45 -10.43 9.66
N ILE A 327 -13.44 -9.88 8.98
CA ILE A 327 -14.13 -10.44 7.83
C ILE A 327 -13.77 -9.59 6.61
N VAL A 328 -13.54 -10.23 5.47
CA VAL A 328 -13.35 -9.56 4.18
C VAL A 328 -14.23 -10.18 3.12
N GLY A 329 -14.63 -9.39 2.13
CA GLY A 329 -15.32 -9.89 0.95
C GLY A 329 -14.39 -10.62 -0.04
N PRO A 330 -14.94 -11.10 -1.16
CA PRO A 330 -14.20 -11.91 -2.14
C PRO A 330 -13.11 -11.13 -2.90
N TYR A 331 -13.18 -9.79 -2.95
CA TYR A 331 -12.34 -8.97 -3.82
C TYR A 331 -11.18 -8.28 -3.10
N MET A 332 -10.09 -9.02 -2.89
CA MET A 332 -8.92 -8.54 -2.13
C MET A 332 -7.65 -8.37 -2.98
N LYS A 333 -7.77 -8.06 -4.28
CA LYS A 333 -6.64 -7.98 -5.23
C LYS A 333 -5.42 -7.16 -4.75
N ASN A 334 -5.62 -6.06 -4.03
CA ASN A 334 -4.53 -5.19 -3.55
C ASN A 334 -3.79 -5.80 -2.34
N PHE A 335 -4.41 -6.75 -1.65
CA PHE A 335 -3.94 -7.43 -0.45
C PHE A 335 -3.98 -8.96 -0.60
N GLU A 336 -4.10 -9.52 -1.81
CA GLU A 336 -4.25 -10.97 -2.05
C GLU A 336 -3.13 -11.76 -1.40
N ASP A 337 -1.87 -11.34 -1.61
CA ASP A 337 -0.69 -12.01 -1.08
C ASP A 337 -0.66 -11.95 0.47
N VAL A 338 -1.15 -10.85 1.06
CA VAL A 338 -1.27 -10.68 2.52
C VAL A 338 -2.41 -11.53 3.06
N LEU A 339 -3.58 -11.50 2.42
CA LEU A 339 -4.77 -12.25 2.80
C LEU A 339 -4.49 -13.75 2.83
N ASN A 340 -3.76 -14.28 1.85
CA ASN A 340 -3.43 -15.70 1.82
C ASN A 340 -2.67 -16.14 3.08
N LEU A 341 -1.75 -15.32 3.61
CA LEU A 341 -1.06 -15.62 4.86
C LEU A 341 -2.02 -15.76 6.05
N PHE A 342 -3.06 -14.93 6.10
CA PHE A 342 -4.10 -15.02 7.14
C PHE A 342 -5.01 -16.23 6.91
N LYS A 343 -5.42 -16.49 5.66
CA LYS A 343 -6.27 -17.65 5.32
C LYS A 343 -5.59 -18.97 5.62
N ASP A 344 -4.32 -19.12 5.27
CA ASP A 344 -3.52 -20.34 5.49
C ASP A 344 -3.38 -20.69 6.98
N LYS A 345 -3.65 -19.72 7.87
CA LYS A 345 -3.60 -19.86 9.32
C LYS A 345 -4.98 -19.78 9.99
N ASN A 346 -6.08 -19.80 9.24
CA ASN A 346 -7.44 -19.62 9.77
C ASN A 346 -7.57 -18.35 10.64
N ALA A 347 -6.93 -17.26 10.19
CA ALA A 347 -6.83 -16.00 10.94
C ALA A 347 -7.82 -14.92 10.47
N CYS A 348 -8.70 -15.25 9.52
CA CYS A 348 -9.72 -14.37 8.98
C CYS A 348 -10.85 -15.17 8.32
N ILE A 349 -12.03 -14.56 8.20
CA ILE A 349 -13.10 -15.07 7.34
C ILE A 349 -13.08 -14.31 6.02
N GLN A 350 -12.98 -15.03 4.90
CA GLN A 350 -13.22 -14.46 3.57
C GLN A 350 -14.58 -14.95 3.06
N LEU A 351 -15.49 -14.01 2.82
CA LEU A 351 -16.80 -14.29 2.25
C LEU A 351 -16.69 -14.76 0.80
N LEU A 352 -17.58 -15.66 0.38
CA LEU A 352 -17.73 -16.03 -1.02
C LEU A 352 -18.53 -14.95 -1.75
N ASN A 353 -19.57 -14.42 -1.11
CA ASN A 353 -20.40 -13.33 -1.62
C ASN A 353 -20.96 -12.46 -0.47
N SER A 354 -21.75 -11.44 -0.79
CA SER A 354 -22.30 -10.50 0.20
C SER A 354 -23.32 -11.11 1.16
N ASP A 355 -24.02 -12.17 0.77
CA ASP A 355 -25.11 -12.75 1.54
C ASP A 355 -24.59 -13.50 2.78
N ASP A 356 -23.33 -13.95 2.72
CA ASP A 356 -22.64 -14.65 3.80
C ASP A 356 -22.25 -13.72 4.98
N LEU A 357 -22.37 -12.39 4.81
CA LEU A 357 -21.91 -11.42 5.80
C LEU A 357 -22.64 -11.55 7.13
N VAL A 358 -23.97 -11.73 7.11
CA VAL A 358 -24.79 -11.89 8.33
C VAL A 358 -24.35 -13.12 9.10
N ASN A 359 -24.19 -14.25 8.42
CA ASN A 359 -23.84 -15.51 9.04
C ASN A 359 -22.43 -15.45 9.63
N SER A 360 -21.49 -14.83 8.93
CA SER A 360 -20.11 -14.66 9.42
C SER A 360 -20.03 -13.78 10.66
N TYR A 361 -20.80 -12.68 10.71
CA TYR A 361 -20.91 -11.88 11.93
C TYR A 361 -21.54 -12.67 13.07
N ARG A 362 -22.66 -13.36 12.80
CA ARG A 362 -23.38 -14.16 13.81
C ARG A 362 -22.47 -15.25 14.39
N GLU A 363 -21.70 -15.93 13.55
CA GLU A 363 -20.76 -16.96 13.97
C GLU A 363 -19.70 -16.39 14.92
N LEU A 364 -19.07 -15.26 14.56
CA LEU A 364 -18.05 -14.63 15.41
C LEU A 364 -18.61 -14.00 16.69
N LEU A 365 -19.85 -13.50 16.66
CA LEU A 365 -20.54 -12.96 17.84
C LEU A 365 -20.91 -14.07 18.83
N ASN A 366 -21.34 -15.23 18.34
CA ASN A 366 -21.80 -16.34 19.17
C ASN A 366 -20.69 -17.32 19.58
N ASN A 367 -19.54 -17.31 18.89
CA ASN A 367 -18.44 -18.24 19.16
C ASN A 367 -17.16 -17.50 19.61
N ASN A 368 -17.03 -17.34 20.93
CA ASN A 368 -15.85 -16.71 21.54
C ASN A 368 -14.55 -17.47 21.26
N GLU A 369 -14.58 -18.80 21.28
CA GLU A 369 -13.40 -19.63 21.03
C GLU A 369 -12.87 -19.43 19.61
N LEU A 370 -13.76 -19.49 18.60
CA LEU A 370 -13.42 -19.20 17.22
C LEU A 370 -12.81 -17.80 17.08
N ARG A 371 -13.44 -16.79 17.70
CA ARG A 371 -12.98 -15.39 17.64
C ARG A 371 -11.58 -15.23 18.24
N ILE A 372 -11.32 -15.82 19.41
CA ILE A 372 -10.01 -15.78 20.08
C ILE A 372 -8.95 -16.51 19.25
N ASN A 373 -9.24 -17.72 18.78
CA ASN A 373 -8.33 -18.50 17.93
C ASN A 373 -7.96 -17.73 16.65
N MET A 374 -8.93 -17.10 16.00
CA MET A 374 -8.69 -16.26 14.82
C MET A 374 -7.78 -15.07 15.15
N ILE A 375 -8.01 -14.39 16.28
CA ILE A 375 -7.18 -13.28 16.75
C ILE A 375 -5.74 -13.73 16.99
N ASP A 376 -5.55 -14.83 17.73
CA ASP A 376 -4.22 -15.34 18.06
C ASP A 376 -3.44 -15.76 16.81
N ASN A 377 -4.12 -16.42 15.88
CA ASN A 377 -3.55 -16.76 14.58
C ASN A 377 -3.19 -15.50 13.78
N ALA A 378 -4.03 -14.46 13.80
CA ALA A 378 -3.77 -13.20 13.11
C ALA A 378 -2.56 -12.46 13.69
N ILE A 379 -2.42 -12.42 15.01
CA ILE A 379 -1.25 -11.86 15.71
C ILE A 379 0.01 -12.63 15.33
N ARG A 380 -0.06 -13.97 15.32
CA ARG A 380 1.06 -14.82 14.93
C ARG A 380 1.49 -14.55 13.48
N VAL A 381 0.55 -14.44 12.54
CA VAL A 381 0.83 -14.07 11.14
C VAL A 381 1.54 -12.72 11.07
N VAL A 382 1.08 -11.71 11.82
CA VAL A 382 1.74 -10.40 11.85
C VAL A 382 3.15 -10.51 12.41
N ALA A 383 3.36 -11.22 13.52
CA ALA A 383 4.67 -11.39 14.14
C ALA A 383 5.66 -12.12 13.23
N GLU A 384 5.24 -13.20 12.58
CA GLU A 384 6.06 -14.01 11.66
C GLU A 384 6.50 -13.24 10.40
N ASN A 385 5.76 -12.20 10.01
CA ASN A 385 6.01 -11.45 8.77
C ASN A 385 6.63 -10.06 8.98
N LYS A 386 6.95 -9.69 10.22
CA LYS A 386 7.69 -8.46 10.55
C LYS A 386 9.16 -8.53 10.16
N GLY A 387 9.79 -7.36 10.07
CA GLY A 387 11.22 -7.20 9.81
C GLY A 387 11.59 -7.06 8.33
N SER A 388 10.60 -6.92 7.44
CA SER A 388 10.86 -6.84 5.99
C SER A 388 11.69 -5.61 5.64
N SER A 389 11.37 -4.45 6.20
CA SER A 389 12.03 -3.17 5.96
C SER A 389 13.50 -3.21 6.38
N GLU A 390 13.80 -3.85 7.50
CA GLU A 390 15.18 -4.06 7.97
C GLU A 390 15.95 -4.99 7.04
N LYS A 391 15.36 -6.14 6.70
CA LYS A 391 15.96 -7.10 5.77
C LYS A 391 16.23 -6.47 4.41
N GLN A 392 15.31 -5.64 3.91
CA GLN A 392 15.48 -4.94 2.64
C GLN A 392 16.58 -3.90 2.71
N PHE A 393 16.59 -3.06 3.75
CA PHE A 393 17.65 -2.07 3.97
C PHE A 393 19.04 -2.73 4.00
N ASN A 394 19.22 -3.83 4.75
CA ASN A 394 20.50 -4.51 4.85
C ASN A 394 21.00 -5.07 3.51
N ASN A 395 20.09 -5.61 2.68
CA ASN A 395 20.44 -6.06 1.33
C ASN A 395 20.79 -4.90 0.39
N ILE A 396 20.05 -3.79 0.47
CA ILE A 396 20.33 -2.56 -0.29
C ILE A 396 21.72 -2.02 0.09
N LYS A 397 21.99 -1.85 1.39
CA LYS A 397 23.27 -1.36 1.92
C LYS A 397 24.44 -2.24 1.49
N ARG A 398 24.29 -3.57 1.62
CA ARG A 398 25.30 -4.53 1.18
C ARG A 398 25.63 -4.40 -0.31
N LEU A 399 24.61 -4.28 -1.16
CA LEU A 399 24.80 -4.13 -2.60
C LEU A 399 25.51 -2.80 -2.93
N ILE A 400 25.05 -1.70 -2.33
CA ILE A 400 25.65 -0.38 -2.58
C ILE A 400 27.12 -0.37 -2.17
N ASN A 401 27.46 -0.90 -0.98
CA ASN A 401 28.85 -0.97 -0.51
C ASN A 401 29.74 -1.84 -1.40
N TYR A 402 29.19 -2.94 -1.94
CA TYR A 402 29.91 -3.81 -2.87
C TYR A 402 30.23 -3.10 -4.20
N GLU A 403 29.25 -2.39 -4.77
CA GLU A 403 29.41 -1.69 -6.05
C GLU A 403 30.32 -0.44 -5.92
N THR A 404 30.25 0.29 -4.80
CA THR A 404 31.16 1.43 -4.56
C THR A 404 32.60 0.98 -4.35
N SER A 405 32.82 -0.09 -3.57
CA SER A 405 34.17 -0.65 -3.35
C SER A 405 34.81 -1.15 -4.65
N ASN A 406 34.04 -1.85 -5.49
CA ASN A 406 34.53 -2.33 -6.79
C ASN A 406 34.78 -1.21 -7.81
N SER A 407 34.04 -0.10 -7.73
CA SER A 407 34.26 1.05 -8.58
C SER A 407 35.57 1.76 -8.25
N ASN A 408 35.90 1.88 -6.96
CA ASN A 408 37.18 2.45 -6.53
C ASN A 408 38.37 1.59 -6.98
N ASN A 409 38.24 0.26 -6.96
CA ASN A 409 39.28 -0.66 -7.43
C ASN A 409 39.46 -0.71 -8.96
N LYS A 410 38.52 -0.20 -9.75
CA LYS A 410 38.65 -0.09 -11.22
C LYS A 410 39.27 1.24 -11.68
N THR A 411 39.51 2.16 -10.75
CA THR A 411 40.01 3.52 -11.03
C THR A 411 41.46 3.71 -10.56
N ILE A 412 42.09 2.62 -10.11
CA ILE A 412 43.52 2.47 -9.81
C ILE A 412 44.09 1.54 -10.89
#